data_AF-A0A1G9V1M1-F1
#
_entry.id   AF-A0A1G9V1M1-F1
#
_cell.length_a   1.000
_cell.length_b   1.000
_cell.length_c   1.000
_cell.angle_alpha   90.00
_cell.angle_beta   90.00
_cell.angle_gamma   90.00
#
_symmetry.space_group_name_H-M   'P 1'
#
loop_
_entity.id
_entity.type
_entity.pdbx_description
1 polymer ?
#
loop_
_entity_poly.entity_id
_entity_poly.type
_entity_poly.pdbx_seq_one_letter_code
_entity_poly.pdbx_strand_id
1 'polypeptide(L)'
;MRQLDLFRDWRPPPAPLPAPPRTVRRDEAERAMDVALHVSPDPRKVYQIAVSHGFEAAAGRWYWLARGTVGRLISQGRALEVGARSAKARRPLDDAQERAVVAAALELGGVAYAAQACGVSESIVRTILRERGVDYPRASGRRQDAAAARVRVAEYMARRAA
;
A
#
# COMPACT_ATOMS: atom_id res chain seq x y z
N MET A 1 -73.36 -14.78 -38.03
CA MET A 1 -72.48 -13.60 -37.85
C MET A 1 -73.19 -12.59 -36.97
N ARG A 2 -72.69 -12.32 -35.76
CA ARG A 2 -72.74 -11.02 -35.05
C ARG A 2 -72.06 -11.22 -33.69
N GLN A 3 -70.75 -11.01 -33.68
CA GLN A 3 -69.88 -11.12 -32.51
C GLN A 3 -69.26 -9.73 -32.27
N LEU A 4 -70.06 -8.69 -32.07
CA LEU A 4 -69.56 -7.32 -31.90
C LEU A 4 -70.52 -6.45 -31.08
N ASP A 5 -70.78 -6.80 -29.82
CA ASP A 5 -71.53 -5.91 -28.90
C ASP A 5 -70.87 -5.73 -27.51
N LEU A 6 -69.75 -6.40 -27.21
CA LEU A 6 -69.14 -6.39 -25.87
C LEU A 6 -68.29 -5.16 -25.52
N PHE A 7 -68.06 -4.24 -26.46
CA PHE A 7 -67.14 -3.11 -26.27
C PHE A 7 -67.79 -1.73 -26.40
N ARG A 8 -69.11 -1.64 -26.57
CA ARG A 8 -69.78 -0.35 -26.84
C ARG A 8 -69.78 0.60 -25.63
N ASP A 9 -69.70 0.05 -24.42
CA ASP A 9 -69.75 0.82 -23.17
C ASP A 9 -68.42 0.86 -22.41
N TRP A 10 -67.35 0.32 -23.00
CA TRP A 10 -66.04 0.36 -22.35
C TRP A 10 -65.46 1.79 -22.45
N ARG A 11 -65.27 2.43 -21.30
CA ARG A 11 -64.45 3.65 -21.17
C ARG A 11 -63.16 3.31 -20.42
N PRO A 12 -61.98 3.68 -20.95
CA PRO A 12 -60.75 3.52 -20.21
C PRO A 12 -60.82 4.36 -18.92
N PRO A 13 -60.29 3.87 -17.80
CA PRO A 13 -60.17 4.67 -16.60
C PRO A 13 -59.34 5.94 -16.92
N PRO A 14 -59.70 7.10 -16.33
CA PRO A 14 -58.94 8.33 -16.55
C PRO A 14 -57.48 8.09 -16.18
N ALA A 15 -56.57 8.59 -17.02
CA ALA A 15 -55.14 8.47 -16.77
C ALA A 15 -54.83 9.00 -15.36
N PRO A 16 -54.04 8.27 -14.56
CA PRO A 16 -53.67 8.75 -13.23
C PRO A 16 -52.97 10.09 -13.37
N LEU A 17 -53.39 11.07 -12.56
CA LEU A 17 -52.76 12.38 -12.51
C LEU A 17 -51.24 12.21 -12.29
N PRO A 18 -50.39 13.03 -12.92
CA PRO A 18 -48.96 12.99 -12.68
C PRO A 18 -48.70 13.21 -11.19
N ALA A 19 -47.90 12.33 -10.59
CA ALA A 19 -47.56 12.44 -9.17
C ALA A 19 -46.94 13.82 -8.89
N PRO A 20 -47.31 14.48 -7.78
CA PRO A 20 -46.69 15.75 -7.43
C PRO A 20 -45.16 15.55 -7.29
N PRO A 21 -44.35 16.54 -7.70
CA PRO A 21 -42.91 16.45 -7.53
C PRO A 21 -42.61 16.20 -6.05
N ARG A 22 -41.84 15.15 -5.76
CA ARG A 22 -41.40 14.84 -4.40
C ARG A 22 -40.70 16.09 -3.86
N THR A 23 -41.26 16.71 -2.84
CA THR A 23 -40.58 17.74 -2.08
C THR A 23 -39.33 17.09 -1.52
N VAL A 24 -38.16 17.45 -2.05
CA VAL A 24 -36.87 17.04 -1.50
C VAL A 24 -36.93 17.39 -0.02
N ARG A 25 -36.81 16.38 0.85
CA ARG A 25 -36.82 16.64 2.29
C ARG A 25 -35.70 17.65 2.56
N ARG A 26 -35.97 18.67 3.35
CA ARG A 26 -35.02 19.73 3.69
C ARG A 26 -33.62 19.18 3.98
N ASP A 27 -33.55 18.05 4.70
CA ASP A 27 -32.32 17.34 5.05
C ASP A 27 -31.50 16.78 3.86
N GLU A 28 -32.15 16.46 2.75
CA GLU A 28 -31.48 16.00 1.52
C GLU A 28 -30.94 17.20 0.73
N ALA A 29 -31.69 18.31 0.69
CA ALA A 29 -31.24 19.55 0.07
C ALA A 29 -30.05 20.15 0.84
N GLU A 30 -30.12 20.17 2.17
CA GLU A 30 -29.03 20.63 3.04
C GLU A 30 -27.78 19.76 2.88
N ARG A 31 -27.92 18.42 2.84
CA ARG A 31 -26.80 17.51 2.58
C ARG A 31 -26.20 17.68 1.18
N ALA A 32 -27.04 17.88 0.16
CA ALA A 32 -26.57 18.13 -1.20
C ALA A 32 -25.81 19.46 -1.32
N MET A 33 -26.28 20.51 -0.62
CA MET A 33 -25.60 21.80 -0.56
C MET A 33 -24.26 21.69 0.17
N ASP A 34 -24.19 20.99 1.30
CA ASP A 34 -22.93 20.78 2.04
C ASP A 34 -21.88 20.05 1.20
N VAL A 35 -22.29 19.03 0.42
CA VAL A 35 -21.39 18.33 -0.50
C VAL A 35 -20.95 19.22 -1.66
N ALA A 36 -21.85 20.07 -2.18
CA ALA A 36 -21.54 21.00 -3.27
C ALA A 36 -20.62 22.14 -2.83
N LEU A 37 -20.72 22.59 -1.57
CA LEU A 37 -19.91 23.65 -1.00
C LEU A 37 -18.49 23.18 -0.64
N HIS A 38 -18.33 21.91 -0.23
CA HIS A 38 -17.06 21.36 0.23
C HIS A 38 -16.41 20.43 -0.79
N VAL A 39 -16.01 21.01 -1.93
CA VAL A 39 -15.22 20.28 -2.95
C VAL A 39 -13.97 19.71 -2.30
N SER A 40 -13.78 18.39 -2.43
CA SER A 40 -12.57 17.72 -1.95
C SER A 40 -11.34 18.33 -2.64
N PRO A 41 -10.36 18.84 -1.89
CA PRO A 41 -9.22 19.53 -2.48
C PRO A 41 -8.29 18.55 -3.21
N ASP A 42 -7.62 19.06 -4.25
CA ASP A 42 -6.59 18.30 -4.97
C ASP A 42 -5.45 17.91 -4.00
N PRO A 43 -5.17 16.61 -3.80
CA PRO A 43 -4.09 16.13 -2.95
C PRO A 43 -2.73 16.76 -3.24
N ARG A 44 -2.40 17.06 -4.51
CA ARG A 44 -1.12 17.68 -4.89
C ARG A 44 -0.97 19.06 -4.26
N LYS A 45 -2.03 19.87 -4.35
CA LYS A 45 -2.05 21.22 -3.77
C LYS A 45 -1.97 21.19 -2.25
N VAL A 46 -2.63 20.23 -1.61
CA VAL A 46 -2.53 20.04 -0.15
C VAL A 46 -1.09 19.70 0.25
N TYR A 47 -0.44 18.79 -0.48
CA TYR A 47 0.94 18.41 -0.26
C TYR A 47 1.91 19.59 -0.46
N GLN A 48 1.77 20.37 -1.54
CA GLN A 48 2.62 21.55 -1.80
C GLN A 48 2.55 22.59 -0.68
N ILE A 49 1.35 22.87 -0.16
CA ILE A 49 1.18 23.79 0.96
C ILE A 49 1.80 23.22 2.24
N ALA A 50 1.62 21.93 2.50
CA ALA A 50 2.22 21.28 3.66
C ALA A 50 3.75 21.29 3.62
N VAL A 51 4.36 21.14 2.43
CA VAL A 51 5.82 21.20 2.26
C VAL A 51 6.34 22.62 2.43
N SER A 52 5.65 23.61 1.89
CA SER A 52 6.12 25.00 1.89
C SER A 52 5.85 25.74 3.21
N HIS A 53 4.73 25.46 3.88
CA HIS A 53 4.25 26.22 5.05
C HIS A 53 3.93 25.34 6.27
N GLY A 54 4.14 24.03 6.18
CA GLY A 54 3.89 23.09 7.26
C GLY A 54 2.45 22.58 7.35
N PHE A 55 2.24 21.59 8.21
CA PHE A 55 0.95 20.91 8.37
C PHE A 55 -0.17 21.85 8.84
N GLU A 56 0.11 22.75 9.78
CA GLU A 56 -0.89 23.68 10.32
C GLU A 56 -1.44 24.64 9.26
N ALA A 57 -0.59 25.08 8.33
CA ALA A 57 -1.03 25.93 7.22
C ALA A 57 -1.99 25.19 6.28
N ALA A 58 -1.73 23.90 6.00
CA ALA A 58 -2.64 23.06 5.25
C ALA A 58 -3.95 22.83 6.03
N ALA A 59 -3.87 22.47 7.31
CA ALA A 59 -5.05 22.24 8.15
C ALA A 59 -5.92 23.49 8.30
N GLY A 60 -5.31 24.68 8.45
CA GLY A 60 -6.03 25.95 8.53
C GLY A 60 -6.70 26.35 7.22
N ARG A 61 -6.06 26.07 6.08
CA ARG A 61 -6.64 26.35 4.75
C ARG A 61 -7.86 25.47 4.45
N TRP A 62 -7.84 24.22 4.91
CA TRP A 62 -8.94 23.26 4.76
C TRP A 62 -9.55 22.90 6.11
N TYR A 63 -9.91 23.93 6.90
CA TYR A 63 -10.35 23.79 8.29
C TYR A 63 -11.61 22.94 8.47
N TRP A 64 -12.44 22.84 7.43
CA TRP A 64 -13.65 22.01 7.43
C TRP A 64 -13.35 20.51 7.25
N LEU A 65 -12.11 20.13 6.93
CA LEU A 65 -11.68 18.74 6.89
C LEU A 65 -11.08 18.33 8.23
N ALA A 66 -11.39 17.10 8.65
CA ALA A 66 -10.70 16.49 9.79
C ALA A 66 -9.18 16.43 9.53
N ARG A 67 -8.38 16.70 10.57
CA ARG A 67 -6.90 16.69 10.49
C ARG A 67 -6.36 15.36 9.93
N GLY A 68 -6.97 14.23 10.26
CA GLY A 68 -6.62 12.92 9.70
C GLY A 68 -6.88 12.80 8.19
N THR A 69 -7.92 13.47 7.67
CA THR A 69 -8.18 13.55 6.23
C THR A 69 -7.15 14.43 5.53
N VAL A 70 -6.76 15.56 6.14
CA VAL A 70 -5.67 16.41 5.63
C VAL A 70 -4.36 15.61 5.54
N GLY A 71 -4.00 14.86 6.59
CA GLY A 71 -2.82 13.99 6.57
C GLY A 71 -2.86 12.91 5.47
N ARG A 72 -4.03 12.31 5.22
CA ARG A 72 -4.22 11.37 4.10
C ARG A 72 -4.04 12.04 2.74
N LEU A 73 -4.60 13.24 2.54
CA LEU A 73 -4.44 14.02 1.30
C LEU A 73 -2.98 14.42 1.06
N ILE A 74 -2.25 14.84 2.10
CA ILE A 74 -0.81 15.12 2.02
C ILE A 74 -0.04 13.88 1.57
N SER A 75 -0.35 12.71 2.14
CA SER A 75 0.30 11.44 1.80
C SER A 75 0.03 11.02 0.35
N GLN A 76 -1.22 11.20 -0.11
CA GLN A 76 -1.62 10.96 -1.50
C GLN A 76 -0.95 11.95 -2.47
N GLY A 77 -0.94 13.25 -2.15
CA GLY A 77 -0.27 14.27 -2.96
C GLY A 77 1.22 14.00 -3.11
N ARG A 78 1.88 13.61 -2.01
CA ARG A 78 3.28 13.16 -2.04
C ARG A 78 3.49 11.97 -2.97
N ALA A 79 2.61 10.98 -2.91
CA ALA A 79 2.68 9.81 -3.80
C ALA A 79 2.46 10.17 -5.28
N LEU A 80 1.67 11.20 -5.57
CA LEU A 80 1.43 11.68 -6.93
C LEU A 80 2.57 12.56 -7.46
N GLU A 81 3.24 13.33 -6.60
CA GLU A 81 4.27 14.31 -6.99
C GLU A 81 5.69 13.74 -6.94
N VAL A 82 6.01 12.96 -5.91
CA VAL A 82 7.32 12.32 -5.71
C VAL A 82 7.32 10.87 -6.23
N GLY A 83 6.16 10.37 -6.69
CA GLY A 83 5.91 8.96 -6.88
C GLY A 83 5.62 8.24 -5.56
N ALA A 84 4.83 7.16 -5.61
CA ALA A 84 4.64 6.30 -4.45
C ALA A 84 6.02 5.77 -4.02
N ARG A 85 6.55 6.28 -2.90
CA ARG A 85 7.70 5.63 -2.26
C ARG A 85 7.22 4.27 -1.74
N SER A 86 7.35 3.25 -2.59
CA SER A 86 7.91 1.96 -2.19
C SER A 86 8.38 1.08 -3.36
N ALA A 87 8.48 1.55 -4.61
CA ALA A 87 9.26 0.81 -5.62
C ALA A 87 10.78 0.86 -5.32
N LYS A 88 11.20 1.83 -4.50
CA LYS A 88 12.49 1.88 -3.82
C LYS A 88 12.28 1.94 -2.30
N ALA A 89 11.73 0.87 -1.70
CA ALA A 89 12.40 0.44 -0.46
C ALA A 89 13.84 0.21 -0.91
N ARG A 90 14.77 1.10 -0.50
CA ARG A 90 16.18 0.99 -0.92
C ARG A 90 16.56 -0.47 -0.70
N ARG A 91 16.84 -1.23 -1.77
CA ARG A 91 17.47 -2.54 -1.60
C ARG A 91 18.68 -2.25 -0.73
N PRO A 92 18.74 -2.79 0.50
CA PRO A 92 19.78 -2.41 1.44
C PRO A 92 21.15 -2.87 0.92
N LEU A 93 21.16 -3.77 -0.07
CA LEU A 93 22.33 -4.36 -0.69
C LEU A 93 22.33 -4.10 -2.19
N ASP A 94 23.53 -3.89 -2.74
CA ASP A 94 23.75 -3.92 -4.18
C ASP A 94 23.79 -5.37 -4.71
N ASP A 95 23.74 -5.54 -6.04
CA ASP A 95 23.74 -6.87 -6.68
C ASP A 95 25.02 -7.68 -6.41
N ALA A 96 26.14 -7.04 -6.11
CA ALA A 96 27.39 -7.73 -5.76
C ALA A 96 27.33 -8.28 -4.34
N GLN A 97 26.79 -7.50 -3.41
CA GLN A 97 26.56 -7.89 -2.03
C GLN A 97 25.49 -8.97 -1.93
N GLU A 98 24.41 -8.91 -2.72
CA GLU A 98 23.43 -9.99 -2.80
C GLU A 98 24.06 -11.32 -3.25
N ARG A 99 24.90 -11.29 -4.29
CA ARG A 99 25.65 -12.47 -4.76
C ARG A 99 26.58 -13.02 -3.67
N ALA A 100 27.24 -12.14 -2.92
CA ALA A 100 28.10 -12.54 -1.81
C ALA A 100 27.30 -13.21 -0.67
N VAL A 101 26.09 -12.74 -0.38
CA VAL A 101 25.20 -13.36 0.61
C VAL A 101 24.79 -14.77 0.18
N VAL A 102 24.44 -14.96 -1.09
CA VAL A 102 24.08 -16.29 -1.62
C VAL A 102 25.27 -17.25 -1.54
N ALA A 103 26.47 -16.80 -1.96
CA ALA A 103 27.68 -17.61 -1.89
C ALA A 103 28.00 -18.01 -0.44
N ALA A 104 27.95 -17.07 0.50
CA ALA A 104 28.17 -17.34 1.91
C ALA A 104 27.15 -18.32 2.50
N ALA A 105 25.87 -18.23 2.10
CA ALA A 105 24.84 -19.16 2.55
C ALA A 105 25.10 -20.60 2.09
N LEU A 106 25.48 -20.78 0.82
CA LEU A 106 25.79 -22.09 0.25
C LEU A 106 27.07 -22.69 0.84
N GLU A 107 28.11 -21.89 1.03
CA GLU A 107 29.39 -22.36 1.56
C GLU A 107 29.33 -22.69 3.07
N LEU A 108 28.70 -21.82 3.86
CA LEU A 108 28.62 -22.00 5.32
C LEU A 108 27.49 -22.97 5.71
N GLY A 109 26.57 -23.26 4.80
CA GLY A 109 25.48 -24.21 5.01
C GLY A 109 24.40 -23.70 5.98
N GLY A 110 24.23 -22.39 6.11
CA GLY A 110 23.27 -21.82 7.07
C GLY A 110 22.99 -20.32 6.90
N VAL A 111 21.70 -19.97 6.99
CA VAL A 111 21.22 -18.57 6.93
C VAL A 111 21.83 -17.70 8.03
N ALA A 112 21.88 -18.22 9.27
CA ALA A 112 22.44 -17.50 10.41
C ALA A 112 23.94 -17.19 10.23
N TYR A 113 24.68 -18.13 9.64
CA TYR A 113 26.11 -17.98 9.39
C TYR A 113 26.39 -16.99 8.26
N ALA A 114 25.60 -17.03 7.18
CA ALA A 114 25.67 -16.03 6.12
C ALA A 114 25.33 -14.62 6.62
N ALA A 115 24.30 -14.50 7.47
CA ALA A 115 23.92 -13.23 8.10
C ALA A 115 25.08 -12.65 8.92
N GLN A 116 25.73 -13.49 9.74
CA GLN A 116 26.90 -13.09 10.52
C GLN A 116 28.10 -12.71 9.63
N ALA A 117 28.41 -13.51 8.61
CA ALA A 117 29.55 -13.27 7.73
C ALA A 117 29.39 -12.03 6.83
N CYS A 118 28.17 -11.69 6.45
CA CYS A 118 27.87 -10.54 5.58
C CYS A 118 27.36 -9.30 6.33
N GLY A 119 27.19 -9.37 7.66
CA GLY A 119 26.72 -8.24 8.47
C GLY A 119 25.29 -7.81 8.17
N VAL A 120 24.43 -8.73 7.74
CA VAL A 120 23.02 -8.48 7.36
C VAL A 120 22.07 -9.25 8.27
N SER A 121 20.80 -8.83 8.34
CA SER A 121 19.79 -9.59 9.10
C SER A 121 19.45 -10.92 8.42
N GLU A 122 19.08 -11.94 9.20
CA GLU A 122 18.60 -13.22 8.66
C GLU A 122 17.38 -13.06 7.73
N SER A 123 16.51 -12.09 8.02
CA SER A 123 15.33 -11.79 7.19
C SER A 123 15.72 -11.38 5.78
N ILE A 124 16.77 -10.57 5.66
CA ILE A 124 17.33 -10.14 4.36
C ILE A 124 17.92 -11.36 3.62
N VAL A 125 18.70 -12.19 4.30
CA VAL A 125 19.26 -13.42 3.69
C VAL A 125 18.16 -14.33 3.15
N ARG A 126 17.10 -14.56 3.94
CA ARG A 126 15.98 -15.40 3.50
C ARG A 126 15.24 -14.81 2.31
N THR A 127 15.07 -13.48 2.31
CA THR A 127 14.45 -12.78 1.19
C THR A 127 15.26 -12.94 -0.09
N ILE A 128 16.58 -12.73 -0.03
CA ILE A 128 17.49 -12.89 -1.17
C ILE A 128 17.47 -14.33 -1.68
N LEU A 129 17.59 -15.34 -0.81
CA LEU A 129 17.56 -16.75 -1.22
C LEU A 129 16.24 -17.11 -1.92
N ARG A 130 15.10 -16.64 -1.39
CA ARG A 130 13.78 -16.82 -2.00
C ARG A 130 13.68 -16.17 -3.37
N GLU A 131 14.12 -14.92 -3.49
CA GLU A 131 14.10 -14.18 -4.76
C GLU A 131 15.00 -14.82 -5.83
N ARG A 132 16.07 -15.49 -5.41
CA ARG A 132 17.02 -16.20 -6.29
C ARG A 132 16.65 -17.67 -6.53
N GLY A 133 15.57 -18.17 -5.92
CA GLY A 133 15.11 -19.55 -6.07
C GLY A 133 16.07 -20.59 -5.50
N VAL A 134 16.87 -20.22 -4.48
CA VAL A 134 17.85 -21.11 -3.84
C VAL A 134 17.24 -21.71 -2.57
N ASP A 135 17.34 -23.02 -2.43
CA ASP A 135 16.88 -23.72 -1.22
C ASP A 135 17.66 -23.26 0.01
N TYR A 136 16.97 -23.20 1.16
CA TYR A 136 17.58 -22.76 2.41
C TYR A 136 18.52 -23.83 2.97
N PRO A 137 19.84 -23.61 2.99
CA PRO A 137 20.73 -24.55 3.63
C PRO A 137 20.49 -24.52 5.14
N ARG A 138 20.17 -25.68 5.70
CA ARG A 138 19.93 -25.84 7.13
C ARG A 138 21.19 -26.31 7.82
N ALA A 139 21.70 -25.47 8.72
CA ALA A 139 22.68 -25.90 9.70
C ALA A 139 22.03 -26.93 10.64
N SER A 140 22.73 -28.01 10.96
CA SER A 140 22.30 -28.95 11.98
C SER A 140 22.31 -28.29 13.37
N GLY A 141 21.25 -28.54 14.14
CA GLY A 141 21.06 -27.91 15.46
C GLY A 141 21.91 -28.48 16.60
N ARG A 142 22.88 -29.37 16.31
CA ARG A 142 23.73 -29.98 17.35
C ARG A 142 24.79 -28.98 17.81
N ARG A 143 25.10 -28.96 19.10
CA ARG A 143 26.09 -28.02 19.69
C ARG A 143 27.49 -28.18 19.09
N GLN A 144 27.91 -29.41 18.78
CA GLN A 144 29.20 -29.70 18.13
C GLN A 144 29.27 -29.09 16.73
N ASP A 145 28.19 -29.19 15.97
CA ASP A 145 28.08 -28.63 14.62
C ASP A 145 28.07 -27.09 14.64
N ALA A 146 27.49 -26.49 15.69
CA ALA A 146 27.51 -25.04 15.89
C ALA A 146 28.92 -24.50 16.19
N ALA A 147 29.75 -25.22 16.95
CA ALA A 147 31.13 -24.84 17.21
C ALA A 147 31.97 -24.93 15.92
N ALA A 148 31.86 -26.04 15.18
CA ALA A 148 32.52 -26.21 13.90
C ALA A 148 32.07 -25.15 12.87
N ALA A 149 30.80 -24.77 12.88
CA ALA A 149 30.30 -23.71 12.00
C ALA A 149 30.86 -22.33 12.35
N ARG A 150 31.06 -22.00 13.64
CA ARG A 150 31.71 -20.73 14.03
C ARG A 150 33.15 -20.64 13.52
N VAL A 151 33.88 -21.75 13.53
CA VAL A 151 35.24 -21.81 12.96
C VAL A 151 35.18 -21.53 11.45
N ARG A 152 34.29 -22.21 10.71
CA ARG A 152 34.09 -21.96 9.27
C ARG A 152 33.73 -20.49 8.96
N VAL A 153 32.87 -19.88 9.78
CA VAL A 153 32.53 -18.46 9.65
C VAL A 153 33.75 -17.56 9.87
N ALA A 154 34.56 -17.82 10.90
CA ALA A 154 35.76 -17.05 11.18
C ALA A 154 36.80 -17.18 10.04
N GLU A 155 37.04 -18.40 9.54
CA GLU A 155 37.92 -18.67 8.40
C GLU A 155 37.41 -18.00 7.12
N TYR A 156 36.11 -18.00 6.88
CA TYR A 156 35.50 -17.29 5.75
C TYR A 156 35.71 -15.78 5.85
N MET A 157 35.47 -15.18 7.02
CA MET A 157 35.69 -13.75 7.23
C MET A 157 37.16 -13.37 7.09
N ALA A 158 38.08 -14.19 7.61
CA ALA A 158 39.52 -13.97 7.48
C ALA A 158 39.98 -14.01 6.02
N ARG A 159 39.52 -14.99 5.22
CA ARG A 159 39.83 -15.07 3.78
C ARG A 159 39.27 -13.90 2.98
N ARG A 160 38.14 -13.33 3.40
CA ARG A 160 37.51 -12.19 2.73
C ARG A 160 38.21 -10.86 3.01
N ALA A 161 38.93 -10.77 4.13
CA ALA A 161 39.63 -9.56 4.55
C ALA A 161 41.08 -9.46 4.00
N ALA A 162 41.64 -10.57 3.53
CA ALA A 162 42.95 -10.65 2.88
C ALA A 162 42.86 -10.37 1.38
#